data_AF-A0A353PZQ2-F1
#
_entry.id   AF-A0A353PZQ2-F1
#
_cell.length_a   1.000
_cell.length_b   1.000
_cell.length_c   1.000
_cell.angle_alpha   90.00
_cell.angle_beta   90.00
_cell.angle_gamma   90.00
#
_symmetry.space_group_name_H-M   'P 1'
#
loop_
_entity.id
_entity.type
_entity.pdbx_description
1 polymer ?
#
loop_
_entity_poly.entity_id
_entity_poly.type
_entity_poly.pdbx_seq_one_letter_code
_entity_poly.pdbx_strand_id
1 'polypeptide(L)'
;NSLLYVKDYFEITPKLSRVLTTLLDGKLKIQFQHKDLQEPIQDLNKMANRMIFALIAGALIIGSSLILNTNIGPKVFGISIIGISGYVFAAVMGIWLLISIIRSGKL
;
A
#
# COMPACT_ATOMS: atom_id res chain seq x y z
N ASN A 1 35.70 40.35 27.09
CA ASN A 1 34.84 39.16 26.96
C ASN A 1 33.33 39.43 27.03
N SER A 2 32.86 40.68 27.20
CA SER A 2 31.43 41.03 27.26
C SER A 2 30.83 41.52 25.92
N LEU A 3 31.66 42.00 24.99
CA LEU A 3 31.21 42.59 23.72
C LEU A 3 30.81 41.55 22.65
N LEU A 4 31.20 40.28 22.81
CA LEU A 4 30.81 39.20 21.88
C LEU A 4 29.35 38.76 22.09
N TYR A 5 28.86 38.77 23.33
CA TYR A 5 27.49 38.37 23.67
C TYR A 5 26.42 39.32 23.12
N VAL A 6 26.71 40.63 23.10
CA VAL A 6 25.78 41.65 22.58
C VAL A 6 25.62 41.53 21.07
N LYS A 7 26.69 41.13 20.36
CA LYS A 7 26.67 40.96 18.91
C LYS A 7 25.91 39.70 18.49
N ASP A 8 26.06 38.61 19.24
CA ASP A 8 25.28 37.38 19.00
C ASP A 8 23.77 37.65 19.13
N TYR A 9 23.33 38.35 20.19
CA TYR A 9 21.91 38.72 20.37
C TYR A 9 21.34 39.56 19.23
N PHE A 10 22.17 40.40 18.61
CA PHE A 10 21.77 41.21 17.47
C PHE A 10 21.62 40.38 16.19
N GLU A 11 22.31 39.24 16.06
CA GLU A 11 22.27 38.37 14.88
C GLU A 11 21.22 37.23 14.97
N ILE A 12 20.84 36.78 16.17
CA ILE A 12 19.79 35.74 16.34
C ILE A 12 18.38 36.27 16.05
N THR A 13 18.08 37.51 16.44
CA THR A 13 16.77 38.16 16.20
C THR A 13 16.36 38.17 14.72
N PRO A 14 17.21 38.60 13.77
CA PRO A 14 16.86 38.60 12.35
C PRO A 14 16.77 37.19 11.73
N LYS A 15 17.48 36.20 12.28
CA LYS A 15 17.33 34.80 11.83
C LYS A 15 15.99 34.22 12.25
N LEU A 16 15.57 34.48 13.49
CA LEU A 16 14.30 33.98 14.02
C LEU A 16 13.11 34.57 13.25
N SER A 17 13.14 35.88 12.99
CA SER A 17 12.10 36.55 12.22
C SER A 17 12.01 35.97 10.80
N ARG A 18 13.14 35.74 10.14
CA ARG A 18 13.16 35.18 8.77
C ARG A 18 12.57 33.77 8.69
N VAL A 19 12.79 32.93 9.71
CA VAL A 19 12.15 31.62 9.82
C VAL A 19 10.64 31.78 10.01
N LEU A 20 10.21 32.62 10.97
CA LEU A 20 8.80 32.90 11.21
C LEU A 20 8.09 33.46 9.97
N THR A 21 8.72 34.38 9.24
CA THR A 21 8.17 34.92 7.99
C THR A 21 8.07 33.85 6.92
N THR A 22 9.06 32.96 6.79
CA THR A 22 9.02 31.86 5.81
C THR A 22 7.92 30.83 6.16
N LEU A 23 7.68 30.61 7.46
CA LEU A 23 6.58 29.79 7.97
C LEU A 23 5.22 30.45 7.69
N LEU A 24 5.08 31.75 7.99
CA LEU A 24 3.86 32.54 7.77
C LEU A 24 3.53 32.70 6.28
N ASP A 25 4.55 32.84 5.42
CA ASP A 25 4.41 32.91 3.96
C ASP A 25 4.03 31.58 3.31
N GLY A 26 3.96 30.47 4.09
CA GLY A 26 3.68 29.13 3.55
C GLY A 26 4.76 28.61 2.60
N LYS A 27 5.92 29.27 2.52
CA LYS A 27 7.06 28.92 1.65
C LYS A 27 7.97 27.86 2.27
N LEU A 28 7.42 27.03 3.16
CA LEU A 28 8.07 25.85 3.70
C LEU A 28 8.38 24.87 2.57
N LYS A 29 9.53 25.08 1.89
CA LYS A 29 10.14 24.08 1.03
C LYS A 29 10.80 23.05 1.94
N ILE A 30 10.04 22.04 2.34
CA ILE A 30 10.62 20.80 2.89
C ILE A 30 11.40 20.17 1.74
N GLN A 31 12.72 20.39 1.72
CA GLN A 31 13.62 19.67 0.84
C GLN A 31 13.68 18.23 1.34
N PHE A 32 12.77 17.38 0.87
CA PHE A 32 12.87 15.93 0.97
C PHE A 32 14.04 15.44 0.10
N GLN A 33 15.27 15.84 0.43
CA GLN A 33 16.47 15.53 -0.35
C GLN A 33 17.12 14.19 0.03
N HIS A 34 16.52 13.40 0.93
CA HIS A 34 17.05 12.08 1.30
C HIS A 34 16.03 11.01 1.73
N LYS A 35 14.73 11.27 1.57
CA LYS A 35 13.72 10.23 1.68
C LYS A 35 13.10 10.08 0.31
N ASP A 36 13.65 9.15 -0.47
CA ASP A 36 13.04 8.66 -1.69
C ASP A 36 11.58 8.31 -1.39
N LEU A 37 10.65 9.22 -1.72
CA LEU A 37 9.21 8.95 -1.64
C LEU A 37 8.83 7.73 -2.50
N GLN A 38 9.74 7.27 -3.36
CA GLN A 38 9.66 6.01 -4.08
C GLN A 38 9.54 4.80 -3.15
N GLU A 39 10.21 4.78 -1.98
CA GLU A 39 10.12 3.64 -1.05
C GLU A 39 8.72 3.49 -0.44
N PRO A 40 8.13 4.54 0.21
CA PRO A 40 6.75 4.48 0.69
C PRO A 40 5.73 4.15 -0.41
N ILE A 41 5.92 4.68 -1.62
CA ILE A 41 5.04 4.41 -2.77
C ILE A 41 5.16 2.95 -3.23
N GLN A 42 6.37 2.39 -3.24
CA GLN A 42 6.58 0.98 -3.58
C GLN A 42 5.94 0.04 -2.55
N ASP A 43 6.03 0.37 -1.26
CA ASP A 43 5.39 -0.42 -0.20
C ASP A 43 3.87 -0.32 -0.27
N LEU A 44 3.31 0.86 -0.53
CA LEU A 44 1.89 1.03 -0.81
C LEU A 44 1.43 0.20 -2.01
N ASN A 45 2.19 0.20 -3.11
CA ASN A 45 1.87 -0.61 -4.28
C ASN A 45 1.89 -2.11 -3.97
N LYS A 46 2.82 -2.59 -3.12
CA LYS A 46 2.83 -3.98 -2.66
C LYS A 46 1.61 -4.33 -1.81
N MET A 47 1.23 -3.45 -0.88
CA MET A 47 0.04 -3.62 -0.05
C MET A 47 -1.23 -3.65 -0.92
N ALA A 48 -1.34 -2.73 -1.87
CA ALA A 48 -2.46 -2.67 -2.82
C ALA A 48 -2.54 -3.94 -3.66
N ASN A 49 -1.42 -4.42 -4.21
CA ASN A 49 -1.39 -5.68 -4.95
C ASN A 49 -1.85 -6.85 -4.08
N ARG A 50 -1.39 -6.95 -2.83
CA ARG A 50 -1.85 -8.00 -1.91
C ARG A 50 -3.36 -7.94 -1.68
N MET A 51 -3.92 -6.74 -1.52
CA MET A 51 -5.35 -6.53 -1.30
C MET A 51 -6.19 -6.91 -2.53
N ILE A 52 -5.85 -6.42 -3.72
CA ILE A 52 -6.55 -6.73 -4.98
C ILE A 52 -6.64 -8.24 -5.18
N PHE A 53 -5.57 -8.94 -4.84
CA PHE A 53 -5.40 -10.33 -5.15
C PHE A 53 -6.14 -11.23 -4.13
N ALA A 54 -6.22 -10.79 -2.87
CA ALA A 54 -7.16 -11.34 -1.89
C ALA A 54 -8.63 -11.12 -2.28
N LEU A 55 -8.96 -9.95 -2.84
CA LEU A 55 -10.31 -9.65 -3.34
C LEU A 55 -10.69 -10.55 -4.52
N ILE A 56 -9.78 -10.76 -5.49
CA ILE A 56 -10.00 -11.67 -6.62
C ILE A 56 -10.25 -13.09 -6.12
N ALA A 57 -9.44 -13.58 -5.18
CA ALA A 57 -9.63 -14.90 -4.60
C ALA A 57 -11.00 -15.03 -3.90
N GLY A 58 -11.40 -14.04 -3.09
CA GLY A 58 -12.71 -14.01 -2.44
C GLY A 58 -13.87 -13.98 -3.45
N ALA A 59 -13.77 -13.15 -4.48
CA ALA A 59 -14.77 -13.05 -5.55
C ALA A 59 -14.91 -14.37 -6.33
N LEU A 60 -13.81 -15.08 -6.58
CA LEU A 60 -13.83 -16.41 -7.21
C LEU A 60 -14.52 -17.45 -6.32
N ILE A 61 -14.24 -17.45 -5.00
CA ILE A 61 -14.89 -18.37 -4.05
C ILE A 61 -16.41 -18.11 -4.03
N ILE A 62 -16.81 -16.85 -3.88
CA ILE A 62 -18.23 -16.46 -3.83
C ILE A 62 -18.94 -16.75 -5.16
N GLY A 63 -18.33 -16.38 -6.29
CA GLY A 63 -18.87 -16.63 -7.63
C GLY A 63 -19.01 -18.12 -7.93
N SER A 64 -18.00 -18.92 -7.56
CA SER A 64 -18.06 -20.38 -7.70
C SER A 64 -19.14 -20.99 -6.81
N SER A 65 -19.29 -20.51 -5.58
CA SER A 65 -20.34 -20.96 -4.66
C SER A 65 -21.73 -20.62 -5.17
N LEU A 66 -21.90 -19.44 -5.78
CA LEU A 66 -23.15 -19.07 -6.43
C LEU A 66 -23.47 -20.05 -7.57
N ILE A 67 -22.54 -20.28 -8.50
CA ILE A 67 -22.74 -21.19 -9.65
C ILE A 67 -23.09 -22.62 -9.20
N LEU A 68 -22.46 -23.13 -8.13
CA LEU A 68 -22.82 -24.43 -7.55
C LEU A 68 -24.28 -24.47 -7.08
N ASN A 69 -24.73 -23.39 -6.42
CA ASN A 69 -26.08 -23.32 -5.87
C ASN A 69 -27.16 -23.14 -6.96
N THR A 70 -26.84 -22.48 -8.08
CA THR A 70 -27.86 -22.11 -9.06
C THR A 70 -28.37 -23.26 -9.93
N ASN A 71 -27.84 -24.50 -9.83
CA ASN A 71 -28.26 -25.64 -10.65
C ASN A 71 -28.12 -25.44 -12.18
N ILE A 72 -27.34 -24.45 -12.64
CA ILE A 72 -27.17 -24.10 -14.06
C ILE A 72 -25.86 -24.71 -14.59
N GLY A 73 -25.94 -25.53 -15.65
CA GLY A 73 -24.78 -26.12 -16.36
C GLY A 73 -24.75 -27.67 -16.39
N PRO A 74 -23.87 -28.29 -17.20
CA PRO A 74 -23.74 -29.74 -17.31
C PRO A 74 -23.26 -30.33 -15.97
N LYS A 75 -24.14 -31.11 -15.34
CA LYS A 75 -23.88 -31.78 -14.07
C LYS A 75 -23.27 -33.15 -14.33
N VAL A 76 -22.20 -33.47 -13.61
CA VAL A 76 -21.68 -34.83 -13.50
C VAL A 76 -21.78 -35.23 -12.02
N PHE A 77 -22.50 -36.30 -11.74
CA PHE A 77 -22.83 -36.76 -10.37
C PHE A 77 -23.58 -35.74 -9.49
N GLY A 78 -24.35 -34.82 -10.08
CA GLY A 78 -25.11 -33.80 -9.34
C GLY A 78 -24.30 -32.56 -8.93
N ILE A 79 -23.01 -32.53 -9.28
CA ILE A 79 -22.09 -31.42 -8.98
C ILE A 79 -21.78 -30.68 -10.29
N SER A 80 -21.74 -29.34 -10.25
CA SER A 80 -21.40 -28.52 -11.42
C SER A 80 -19.90 -28.59 -11.70
N ILE A 81 -19.52 -29.10 -12.88
CA ILE A 81 -18.12 -29.16 -13.35
C ILE A 81 -17.49 -27.76 -13.41
N ILE A 82 -18.29 -26.76 -13.79
CA ILE A 82 -17.87 -25.36 -13.86
C ILE A 82 -17.52 -24.84 -12.46
N GLY A 83 -18.30 -25.24 -11.45
CA GLY A 83 -18.00 -24.91 -10.06
C GLY A 83 -16.73 -25.56 -9.53
N ILE A 84 -16.51 -26.86 -9.81
CA ILE A 84 -15.31 -27.57 -9.37
C ILE A 84 -14.05 -26.98 -10.00
N SER A 85 -14.07 -26.71 -11.30
CA SER A 85 -12.94 -26.08 -11.99
C SER A 85 -12.65 -24.68 -11.45
N GLY A 86 -13.68 -23.88 -11.15
CA GLY A 86 -13.54 -22.58 -10.50
C GLY A 86 -12.89 -22.68 -9.11
N TYR A 87 -13.26 -23.68 -8.31
CA TYR A 87 -12.69 -23.89 -6.98
C TYR A 87 -11.21 -24.31 -7.03
N VAL A 88 -10.85 -25.21 -7.96
CA VAL A 88 -9.45 -25.61 -8.18
C VAL A 88 -8.62 -24.41 -8.64
N PHE A 89 -9.16 -23.60 -9.55
CA PHE A 89 -8.48 -22.38 -10.00
C PHE A 89 -8.27 -21.38 -8.86
N ALA A 90 -9.29 -21.16 -8.03
CA ALA A 90 -9.20 -20.30 -6.86
C ALA A 90 -8.17 -20.81 -5.84
N ALA A 91 -8.11 -22.13 -5.59
CA ALA A 91 -7.12 -22.73 -4.70
C ALA A 91 -5.68 -22.54 -5.22
N VAL A 92 -5.45 -22.75 -6.52
CA VAL A 92 -4.13 -22.52 -7.15
C VAL A 92 -3.73 -21.05 -7.06
N MET A 93 -4.64 -20.13 -7.38
CA MET A 93 -4.38 -18.69 -7.28
C MET A 93 -4.10 -18.25 -5.83
N GLY A 94 -4.84 -18.79 -4.86
CA GLY A 94 -4.64 -18.51 -3.44
C GLY A 94 -3.28 -19.00 -2.94
N ILE A 95 -2.87 -20.20 -3.30
CA ILE A 95 -1.55 -20.76 -2.96
C ILE A 95 -0.44 -19.94 -3.63
N TRP A 96 -0.60 -19.58 -4.91
CA TRP A 96 0.38 -18.76 -5.62
C TRP A 96 0.56 -17.37 -4.99
N LEU A 97 -0.55 -16.76 -4.55
CA LEU A 97 -0.54 -15.50 -3.79
C LEU A 97 0.19 -15.64 -2.46
N LEU A 98 -0.09 -16.72 -1.72
CA LEU A 98 0.57 -17.00 -0.44
C LEU A 98 2.08 -17.12 -0.62
N ILE A 99 2.51 -17.84 -1.66
CA ILE A 99 3.91 -17.97 -2.05
C ILE A 99 4.51 -16.61 -2.46
N SER A 100 3.77 -15.79 -3.21
CA SER A 100 4.20 -14.45 -3.63
C SER A 100 4.44 -13.52 -2.43
N ILE A 101 3.53 -13.54 -1.43
CA ILE A 101 3.67 -12.75 -0.20
C ILE A 101 4.91 -13.18 0.58
N ILE A 102 5.10 -14.49 0.76
CA ILE A 102 6.25 -15.03 1.50
C ILE A 102 7.56 -14.74 0.75
N ARG A 103 7.57 -14.93 -0.58
CA ARG A 103 8.75 -14.67 -1.42
C ARG A 103 9.08 -13.19 -1.57
N SER A 104 8.09 -12.30 -1.45
CA SER A 104 8.30 -10.86 -1.53
C SER A 104 9.08 -10.29 -0.34
N GLY A 105 9.25 -11.04 0.76
CA GLY A 105 10.34 -10.85 1.74
C GLY A 105 10.67 -9.42 2.16
N LYS A 106 9.66 -8.54 2.24
CA LYS A 106 9.77 -7.22 2.88
C LYS A 106 8.71 -7.18 3.98
N LEU A 107 9.07 -7.77 5.12
CA LEU A 107 8.72 -7.19 6.41
C LEU A 107 9.83 -6.21 6.78
#